data_AF-A0AAV0IY48-F1
#
_entry.id   AF-A0AAV0IY48-F1
#
_cell.length_a   1.000
_cell.length_b   1.000
_cell.length_c   1.000
_cell.angle_alpha   90.00
_cell.angle_beta   90.00
_cell.angle_gamma   90.00
#
_symmetry.space_group_name_H-M   'P 1'
#
loop_
_entity.id
_entity.type
_entity.pdbx_description
1 polymer ?
#
loop_
_entity_poly.entity_id
_entity_poly.type
_entity_poly.pdbx_seq_one_letter_code
_entity_poly.pdbx_strand_id
1 'polypeptide(L)'
;MYSKCGNIVDCSKAFDQIDEPDLISWTSLIASYASHGKGEEALQVYDHMIEKGIQPDAVTFVEIISACSHAGLVERGHSCFHSMTRDFGIEPDNRHFACMVDLLGRSGRLKEAERFIDSMPIDPDSLVWTSLLAACKLHGDVELGKVAAEKVMELAPGRSGTYISLSNIFADVGKWKEAVEIRRRMSRIGVIKEPGWSFT
;
A
#
# COMPACT_ATOMS: atom_id res chain seq x y z
N MET A 1 -17.80 -7.59 -0.41
CA MET A 1 -18.47 -7.35 0.89
C MET A 1 -17.93 -8.26 2.02
N TYR A 2 -16.89 -9.08 1.80
CA TYR A 2 -16.32 -9.98 2.82
C TYR A 2 -14.94 -9.58 3.39
N SER A 3 -14.25 -8.57 2.82
CA SER A 3 -12.94 -8.12 3.34
C SER A 3 -13.00 -7.28 4.63
N LYS A 4 -14.21 -7.05 5.19
CA LYS A 4 -14.43 -6.35 6.47
C LYS A 4 -14.83 -7.28 7.62
N CYS A 5 -14.85 -8.59 7.42
CA CYS A 5 -15.01 -9.53 8.53
C CYS A 5 -13.68 -9.60 9.29
N GLY A 6 -13.60 -8.97 10.46
CA GLY A 6 -12.38 -8.87 11.28
C GLY A 6 -11.87 -10.18 11.88
N ASN A 7 -12.28 -11.33 11.34
CA ASN A 7 -11.81 -12.65 11.75
C ASN A 7 -11.53 -13.52 10.52
N ILE A 8 -10.24 -13.76 10.29
CA ILE A 8 -9.74 -14.62 9.23
C ILE A 8 -10.29 -16.05 9.28
N VAL A 9 -10.54 -16.59 10.49
CA VAL A 9 -11.03 -17.95 10.68
C VAL A 9 -12.44 -18.12 10.10
N ASP A 10 -13.29 -17.11 10.25
CA ASP A 10 -14.65 -17.16 9.73
C ASP A 10 -14.66 -17.02 8.20
N CYS A 11 -13.72 -16.24 7.64
CA CYS A 11 -13.53 -16.13 6.20
C CYS A 11 -13.08 -17.46 5.58
N SER A 12 -12.09 -18.14 6.17
CA SER A 12 -11.65 -19.47 5.71
C SER A 12 -12.78 -20.49 5.80
N LYS A 13 -13.52 -20.55 6.92
CA LYS A 13 -14.66 -21.46 7.07
C LYS A 13 -15.78 -21.22 6.06
N ALA A 14 -16.08 -19.95 5.77
CA ALA A 14 -17.09 -19.60 4.77
C ALA A 14 -16.63 -20.00 3.37
N PHE A 15 -15.33 -19.84 3.08
CA PHE A 15 -14.73 -20.27 1.81
C PHE A 15 -14.79 -21.80 1.65
N ASP A 16 -14.49 -22.56 2.70
CA ASP A 16 -14.54 -24.04 2.69
C ASP A 16 -15.95 -24.61 2.44
N GLN A 17 -17.00 -23.78 2.61
CA GLN A 17 -18.40 -24.17 2.34
C GLN A 17 -18.82 -23.91 0.89
N ILE A 18 -17.96 -23.33 0.06
CA ILE A 18 -18.25 -23.04 -1.34
C ILE A 18 -17.79 -24.23 -2.19
N ASP A 19 -18.73 -24.90 -2.85
CA ASP A 19 -18.42 -26.06 -3.71
C ASP A 19 -17.53 -25.66 -4.91
N GLU A 20 -17.84 -24.53 -5.54
CA GLU A 20 -17.12 -23.98 -6.70
C GLU A 20 -16.81 -22.48 -6.48
N PRO A 21 -15.73 -22.15 -5.78
CA PRO A 21 -15.39 -20.77 -5.48
C PRO A 21 -14.98 -19.99 -6.73
N ASP A 22 -15.62 -18.85 -6.94
CA ASP A 22 -15.35 -17.92 -8.03
C ASP A 22 -14.17 -16.98 -7.71
N LEU A 23 -13.74 -16.19 -8.72
CA LEU A 23 -12.67 -15.21 -8.61
C LEU A 23 -12.84 -14.26 -7.40
N ILE A 24 -14.07 -13.81 -7.13
CA ILE A 24 -14.37 -12.90 -6.03
C ILE A 24 -14.15 -13.59 -4.68
N SER A 25 -14.56 -14.85 -4.55
CA SER A 25 -14.36 -15.67 -3.35
C SER A 25 -12.87 -15.87 -3.06
N TRP A 26 -12.08 -16.23 -4.08
CA TRP A 26 -10.62 -16.38 -3.96
C TRP A 26 -9.94 -15.06 -3.57
N THR A 27 -10.24 -13.99 -4.29
CA THR A 27 -9.65 -12.66 -4.03
C THR A 27 -10.01 -12.15 -2.64
N SER A 28 -11.24 -12.44 -2.16
CA SER A 28 -11.67 -12.09 -0.81
C SER A 28 -10.88 -12.85 0.26
N LEU A 29 -10.60 -14.14 0.04
CA LEU A 29 -9.78 -14.94 0.95
C LEU A 29 -8.33 -14.43 0.99
N ILE A 30 -7.75 -14.13 -0.17
CA ILE A 30 -6.39 -13.53 -0.28
C ILE A 30 -6.33 -12.20 0.49
N ALA A 31 -7.30 -11.30 0.26
CA ALA A 31 -7.38 -10.00 0.95
C ALA A 31 -7.50 -10.15 2.48
N SER A 32 -8.23 -11.17 2.93
CA SER A 32 -8.35 -11.50 4.36
C SER A 32 -6.98 -11.88 4.94
N TYR A 33 -6.23 -12.78 4.30
CA TYR A 33 -4.87 -13.11 4.75
C TYR A 33 -3.92 -11.90 4.68
N ALA A 34 -3.97 -11.11 3.61
CA ALA A 34 -3.15 -9.91 3.42
C ALA A 34 -3.33 -8.88 4.56
N SER A 35 -4.59 -8.58 4.91
CA SER A 35 -4.93 -7.60 5.96
C SER A 35 -4.54 -8.06 7.37
N HIS A 36 -4.38 -9.37 7.59
CA HIS A 36 -3.92 -9.94 8.87
C HIS A 36 -2.41 -10.20 8.92
N GLY A 37 -1.65 -9.73 7.92
CA GLY A 37 -0.19 -9.91 7.86
C GLY A 37 0.25 -11.36 7.58
N LYS A 38 -0.66 -12.17 7.04
CA LYS A 38 -0.45 -13.59 6.73
C LYS A 38 -0.05 -13.78 5.26
N GLY A 39 1.08 -13.20 4.89
CA GLY A 39 1.49 -13.11 3.48
C GLY A 39 1.80 -14.46 2.83
N GLU A 40 2.38 -15.40 3.57
CA GLU A 40 2.67 -16.75 3.06
C GLU A 40 1.38 -17.54 2.81
N GLU A 41 0.42 -17.47 3.74
CA GLU A 41 -0.88 -18.10 3.56
C GLU A 41 -1.65 -17.47 2.38
N ALA A 42 -1.55 -16.15 2.17
CA ALA A 42 -2.12 -15.48 1.01
C ALA A 42 -1.52 -16.00 -0.32
N LEU A 43 -0.19 -16.22 -0.36
CA LEU A 43 0.50 -16.81 -1.51
C LEU A 43 0.08 -18.25 -1.77
N GLN A 44 -0.12 -19.06 -0.73
CA GLN A 44 -0.63 -20.42 -0.88
C GLN A 44 -2.05 -20.43 -1.49
N VAL A 45 -2.92 -19.52 -1.05
CA VAL A 45 -4.27 -19.37 -1.61
C VAL A 45 -4.22 -18.94 -3.08
N TYR A 46 -3.34 -17.99 -3.41
CA TYR A 46 -3.10 -17.54 -4.79
C TYR A 46 -2.57 -18.67 -5.69
N ASP A 47 -1.58 -19.43 -5.22
CA ASP A 47 -1.04 -20.57 -5.98
C ASP A 47 -2.13 -21.62 -6.21
N HIS A 48 -2.96 -21.90 -5.20
CA HIS A 48 -4.07 -22.85 -5.32
C HIS A 48 -5.19 -22.37 -6.25
N MET A 49 -5.49 -21.06 -6.26
CA MET A 49 -6.42 -20.45 -7.22
C MET A 49 -5.97 -20.69 -8.67
N ILE A 50 -4.67 -20.55 -8.94
CA ILE A 50 -4.08 -20.81 -10.27
C ILE A 50 -4.14 -22.30 -10.62
N GLU A 51 -3.83 -23.20 -9.69
CA GLU A 51 -3.93 -24.65 -9.89
C GLU A 51 -5.35 -25.09 -10.25
N LYS A 52 -6.37 -24.40 -9.73
CA LYS A 52 -7.78 -24.61 -10.06
C LYS A 52 -8.20 -23.99 -11.39
N GLY A 53 -7.28 -23.33 -12.10
CA GLY A 53 -7.53 -22.69 -13.39
C GLY A 53 -8.29 -21.37 -13.29
N ILE A 54 -8.44 -20.81 -12.09
CA ILE A 54 -9.09 -19.51 -11.90
C ILE A 54 -8.06 -18.41 -12.21
N GLN A 55 -8.39 -17.57 -13.19
CA GLN A 55 -7.50 -16.50 -13.65
C GLN A 55 -7.54 -15.33 -12.65
N PRO A 56 -6.40 -14.87 -12.11
CA PRO A 56 -6.34 -13.67 -11.28
C PRO A 56 -6.65 -12.42 -12.10
N ASP A 57 -7.21 -11.41 -11.44
CA ASP A 57 -7.41 -10.09 -12.03
C ASP A 57 -6.51 -9.03 -11.37
N ALA A 58 -6.63 -7.79 -11.84
CA ALA A 58 -5.90 -6.65 -11.28
C ALA A 58 -6.11 -6.50 -9.77
N VAL A 59 -7.30 -6.80 -9.24
CA VAL A 59 -7.56 -6.72 -7.80
C VAL A 59 -6.81 -7.82 -7.07
N THR A 60 -6.80 -9.06 -7.60
CA THR A 60 -6.02 -10.16 -7.03
C THR A 60 -4.53 -9.79 -6.89
N PHE A 61 -3.95 -9.12 -7.89
CA PHE A 61 -2.55 -8.69 -7.84
C PHE A 61 -2.28 -7.58 -6.82
N VAL A 62 -3.19 -6.63 -6.65
CA VAL A 62 -3.09 -5.63 -5.56
C VAL A 62 -3.06 -6.31 -4.20
N GLU A 63 -3.95 -7.28 -3.96
CA GLU A 63 -4.04 -7.98 -2.68
C GLU A 63 -2.78 -8.83 -2.41
N ILE A 64 -2.27 -9.56 -3.42
CA ILE A 64 -1.09 -10.43 -3.22
C ILE A 64 0.21 -9.65 -3.02
N ILE A 65 0.40 -8.54 -3.73
CA ILE A 65 1.57 -7.67 -3.54
C ILE A 65 1.49 -6.98 -2.18
N SER A 66 0.29 -6.56 -1.75
CA SER A 66 0.08 -6.01 -0.40
C SER A 66 0.37 -7.04 0.69
N ALA A 67 -0.03 -8.31 0.48
CA ALA A 67 0.31 -9.41 1.39
C ALA A 67 1.83 -9.61 1.50
N CYS A 68 2.54 -9.55 0.36
CA CYS A 68 4.00 -9.59 0.33
C CYS A 68 4.61 -8.39 1.06
N SER A 69 4.04 -7.18 0.90
CA SER A 69 4.47 -5.97 1.62
C SER A 69 4.42 -6.17 3.13
N HIS A 70 3.30 -6.68 3.64
CA HIS A 70 3.10 -6.88 5.08
C HIS A 70 4.00 -7.97 5.66
N ALA A 71 4.34 -8.98 4.86
CA ALA A 71 5.23 -10.08 5.27
C ALA A 71 6.73 -9.82 4.96
N GLY A 72 7.07 -8.71 4.30
CA GLY A 72 8.46 -8.41 3.90
C GLY A 72 9.00 -9.31 2.78
N LEU A 73 8.12 -9.94 1.99
CA LEU A 73 8.48 -10.91 0.94
C LEU A 73 8.81 -10.20 -0.38
N VAL A 74 9.90 -9.42 -0.39
CA VAL A 74 10.29 -8.55 -1.53
C VAL A 74 10.40 -9.31 -2.85
N GLU A 75 11.11 -10.43 -2.86
CA GLU A 75 11.35 -11.20 -4.09
C GLU A 75 10.06 -11.84 -4.65
N ARG A 76 9.15 -12.27 -3.75
CA ARG A 76 7.83 -12.79 -4.15
C ARG A 76 6.96 -11.67 -4.70
N GLY A 77 6.94 -10.50 -4.06
CA GLY A 77 6.18 -9.34 -4.54
C GLY A 77 6.64 -8.87 -5.92
N HIS A 78 7.96 -8.79 -6.15
CA HIS A 78 8.51 -8.56 -7.50
C HIS A 78 8.06 -9.63 -8.48
N SER A 79 8.18 -10.91 -8.12
CA SER A 79 7.77 -12.02 -9.00
C SER A 79 6.29 -11.93 -9.40
N CYS A 80 5.40 -11.65 -8.45
CA CYS A 80 3.97 -11.46 -8.69
C CYS A 80 3.70 -10.23 -9.59
N PHE A 81 4.35 -9.11 -9.33
CA PHE A 81 4.20 -7.90 -10.15
C PHE A 81 4.62 -8.13 -11.60
N HIS A 82 5.72 -8.84 -11.84
CA HIS A 82 6.18 -9.15 -13.20
C HIS A 82 5.31 -10.22 -13.88
N SER A 83 4.84 -11.23 -13.15
CA SER A 83 3.95 -12.27 -13.72
C SER A 83 2.62 -11.70 -14.17
N MET A 84 2.11 -10.64 -13.50
CA MET A 84 0.86 -9.98 -13.86
C MET A 84 0.80 -9.60 -15.35
N THR A 85 1.85 -8.93 -15.85
CA THR A 85 1.91 -8.55 -17.27
C THR A 85 2.38 -9.71 -18.14
N ARG A 86 3.41 -10.45 -17.71
CA ARG A 86 4.04 -11.50 -18.52
C ARG A 86 3.13 -12.70 -18.77
N ASP A 87 2.44 -13.15 -17.73
CA ASP A 87 1.71 -14.43 -17.72
C ASP A 87 0.19 -14.22 -17.86
N PHE A 88 -0.33 -13.08 -17.38
CA PHE A 88 -1.78 -12.79 -17.39
C PHE A 88 -2.18 -11.61 -18.30
N GLY A 89 -1.22 -10.90 -18.90
CA GLY A 89 -1.50 -9.77 -19.80
C GLY A 89 -2.19 -8.59 -19.12
N ILE A 90 -2.04 -8.45 -17.80
CA ILE A 90 -2.64 -7.38 -17.00
C ILE A 90 -1.64 -6.23 -16.89
N GLU A 91 -2.06 -5.05 -17.32
CA GLU A 91 -1.26 -3.83 -17.22
C GLU A 91 -1.34 -3.23 -15.80
N PRO A 92 -0.19 -2.86 -15.20
CA PRO A 92 -0.17 -2.25 -13.88
C PRO A 92 -0.78 -0.84 -13.88
N ASP A 93 -1.69 -0.59 -12.93
CA ASP A 93 -2.16 0.75 -12.57
C ASP A 93 -1.42 1.31 -11.34
N ASN A 94 -1.69 2.56 -10.97
CA ASN A 94 -1.09 3.23 -9.81
C ASN A 94 -1.25 2.48 -8.48
N ARG A 95 -2.29 1.63 -8.31
CA ARG A 95 -2.46 0.83 -7.09
C ARG A 95 -1.40 -0.27 -7.01
N HIS A 96 -1.11 -0.94 -8.12
CA HIS A 96 -0.06 -1.95 -8.17
C HIS A 96 1.32 -1.33 -7.88
N PHE A 97 1.60 -0.18 -8.49
CA PHE A 97 2.85 0.55 -8.22
C PHE A 97 2.93 1.00 -6.75
N ALA A 98 1.84 1.52 -6.18
CA ALA A 98 1.81 1.93 -4.78
C ALA A 98 2.05 0.75 -3.81
N CYS A 99 1.55 -0.45 -4.12
CA CYS A 99 1.83 -1.67 -3.35
C CYS A 99 3.31 -2.07 -3.43
N MET A 100 3.93 -1.97 -4.61
CA MET A 100 5.37 -2.23 -4.78
C MET A 100 6.23 -1.21 -4.03
N VAL A 101 5.86 0.07 -4.06
CA VAL A 101 6.54 1.13 -3.28
C VAL A 101 6.39 0.90 -1.78
N ASP A 102 5.21 0.49 -1.31
CA ASP A 102 4.98 0.12 0.10
C ASP A 102 5.85 -1.07 0.50
N LEU A 103 5.92 -2.13 -0.33
CA LEU A 103 6.75 -3.31 -0.10
C LEU A 103 8.25 -2.97 0.03
N LEU A 104 8.78 -2.22 -0.94
CA LEU A 104 10.18 -1.78 -0.92
C LEU A 104 10.45 -0.85 0.26
N GLY A 105 9.52 0.07 0.49
CA GLY A 105 9.57 1.06 1.55
C GLY A 105 9.65 0.44 2.94
N ARG A 106 8.71 -0.46 3.29
CA ARG A 106 8.67 -1.16 4.59
C ARG A 106 9.87 -2.06 4.83
N SER A 107 10.48 -2.55 3.76
CA SER A 107 11.69 -3.37 3.81
C SER A 107 12.97 -2.54 3.96
N GLY A 108 12.86 -1.21 4.14
CA GLY A 108 14.00 -0.28 4.26
C GLY A 108 14.72 0.03 2.94
N ARG A 109 14.18 -0.40 1.81
CA ARG A 109 14.79 -0.24 0.48
C ARG A 109 14.38 1.08 -0.18
N LEU A 110 14.44 2.19 0.56
CA LEU A 110 13.94 3.50 0.11
C LEU A 110 14.51 3.97 -1.23
N LYS A 111 15.82 3.81 -1.44
CA LYS A 111 16.45 4.16 -2.73
C LYS A 111 15.97 3.30 -3.89
N GLU A 112 15.60 2.05 -3.61
CA GLU A 112 15.01 1.17 -4.63
C GLU A 112 13.58 1.61 -4.92
N ALA A 113 12.80 1.98 -3.89
CA ALA A 113 11.46 2.51 -4.05
C ALA A 113 11.43 3.81 -4.87
N GLU A 114 12.37 4.73 -4.63
CA GLU A 114 12.54 5.96 -5.42
C GLU A 114 12.83 5.64 -6.89
N ARG A 115 13.85 4.81 -7.18
CA ARG A 115 14.16 4.39 -8.56
C ARG A 115 12.99 3.67 -9.24
N PHE A 116 12.22 2.90 -8.48
CA PHE A 116 11.05 2.20 -8.99
C PHE A 116 9.99 3.19 -9.47
N ILE A 117 9.73 4.26 -8.69
CA ILE A 117 8.83 5.35 -9.09
C ILE A 117 9.34 6.05 -10.35
N ASP A 118 10.64 6.35 -10.43
CA ASP A 118 11.24 6.98 -11.61
C ASP A 118 11.13 6.11 -12.87
N SER A 119 11.04 4.79 -12.71
CA SER A 119 10.89 3.83 -13.81
C SER A 119 9.44 3.57 -14.22
N MET A 120 8.46 4.19 -13.56
CA MET A 120 7.04 3.97 -13.85
C MET A 120 6.70 4.44 -15.29
N PRO A 121 5.96 3.63 -16.06
CA PRO A 121 5.52 4.01 -17.41
C PRO A 121 4.33 4.98 -17.40
N ILE A 122 3.78 5.29 -16.23
CA ILE A 122 2.63 6.17 -16.01
C ILE A 122 2.97 7.22 -14.95
N ASP A 123 2.26 8.36 -14.98
CA ASP A 123 2.43 9.40 -13.98
C ASP A 123 2.05 8.89 -12.57
N PRO A 124 2.96 8.95 -11.58
CA PRO A 124 2.68 8.50 -10.23
C PRO A 124 1.64 9.39 -9.55
N ASP A 125 0.57 8.78 -9.05
CA ASP A 125 -0.50 9.49 -8.37
C ASP A 125 -0.22 9.73 -6.87
N SER A 126 -1.18 10.38 -6.19
CA SER A 126 -1.05 10.69 -4.76
C SER A 126 -0.87 9.45 -3.88
N LEU A 127 -1.35 8.27 -4.31
CA LEU A 127 -1.25 7.04 -3.53
C LEU A 127 0.19 6.54 -3.52
N VAL A 128 0.86 6.52 -4.68
CA VAL A 128 2.26 6.11 -4.81
C VAL A 128 3.17 6.96 -3.90
N TRP A 129 3.03 8.29 -3.96
CA TRP A 129 3.80 9.20 -3.11
C TRP A 129 3.44 9.09 -1.63
N THR A 130 2.19 8.75 -1.30
CA THR A 130 1.77 8.49 0.09
C THR A 130 2.46 7.25 0.65
N SER A 131 2.57 6.17 -0.13
CA SER A 131 3.32 4.97 0.27
C SER A 131 4.78 5.30 0.54
N LEU A 132 5.44 6.06 -0.34
CA LEU A 132 6.82 6.47 -0.14
C LEU A 132 6.99 7.35 1.11
N LEU A 133 6.09 8.31 1.33
CA LEU A 133 6.11 9.17 2.52
C LEU A 133 5.98 8.37 3.82
N ALA A 134 5.10 7.37 3.84
CA ALA A 134 4.94 6.48 4.99
C ALA A 134 6.23 5.70 5.28
N ALA A 135 6.89 5.17 4.26
CA ALA A 135 8.16 4.48 4.39
C ALA A 135 9.30 5.39 4.86
N CYS A 136 9.37 6.62 4.34
CA CYS A 136 10.35 7.62 4.77
C CYS A 136 10.17 7.97 6.25
N LYS A 137 8.92 8.10 6.71
CA LYS A 137 8.61 8.29 8.13
C LYS A 137 9.05 7.10 8.98
N LEU A 138 8.80 5.88 8.51
CA LEU A 138 9.16 4.65 9.22
C LEU A 138 10.67 4.53 9.43
N HIS A 139 11.47 4.91 8.42
CA HIS A 139 12.93 4.78 8.43
C HIS A 139 13.67 6.08 8.77
N GLY A 140 12.97 7.19 8.99
CA GLY A 140 13.56 8.49 9.34
C GLY A 140 14.28 9.20 8.19
N ASP A 141 13.96 8.89 6.93
CA ASP A 141 14.53 9.58 5.77
C ASP A 141 13.79 10.90 5.50
N VAL A 142 14.31 11.97 6.08
CA VAL A 142 13.68 13.30 6.04
C VAL A 142 13.72 13.93 4.65
N GLU A 143 14.81 13.73 3.92
CA GLU A 143 15.02 14.41 2.64
C GLU A 143 14.10 13.80 1.57
N LEU A 144 14.06 12.46 1.47
CA LEU A 144 13.12 11.79 0.58
C LEU A 144 11.67 11.97 1.03
N GLY A 145 11.43 11.95 2.35
CA GLY A 145 10.11 12.22 2.93
C GLY A 145 9.56 13.61 2.58
N LYS A 146 10.43 14.62 2.51
CA LYS A 146 10.04 15.97 2.06
C LYS A 146 9.59 15.96 0.60
N VAL A 147 10.36 15.34 -0.29
CA VAL A 147 10.02 15.23 -1.73
C VAL A 147 8.68 14.53 -1.91
N ALA A 148 8.50 13.37 -1.25
CA ALA A 148 7.25 12.62 -1.31
C ALA A 148 6.05 13.46 -0.82
N ALA A 149 6.21 14.17 0.30
CA ALA A 149 5.14 15.00 0.84
C ALA A 149 4.79 16.19 -0.07
N GLU A 150 5.77 16.84 -0.68
CA GLU A 150 5.54 17.92 -1.66
C GLU A 150 4.73 17.40 -2.85
N LYS A 151 5.08 16.23 -3.38
CA LYS A 151 4.31 15.57 -4.45
C LYS A 151 2.89 15.23 -4.04
N VAL A 152 2.66 14.71 -2.84
CA VAL A 152 1.29 14.47 -2.35
C VAL A 152 0.51 15.78 -2.22
N MET A 153 1.13 16.88 -1.78
CA MET A 153 0.47 18.19 -1.67
C MET A 153 0.15 18.81 -3.03
N GLU A 154 1.00 18.60 -4.04
CA GLU A 154 0.74 19.03 -5.42
C GLU A 154 -0.47 18.29 -6.01
N LEU A 155 -0.55 16.97 -5.81
CA LEU A 155 -1.59 16.11 -6.36
C LEU A 155 -2.90 16.12 -5.56
N ALA A 156 -2.83 16.35 -4.24
CA ALA A 156 -3.97 16.29 -3.31
C ALA A 156 -3.86 17.32 -2.17
N PRO A 157 -3.97 18.63 -2.46
CA PRO A 157 -3.69 19.72 -1.50
C PRO A 157 -4.61 19.77 -0.27
N GLY A 158 -5.75 19.07 -0.28
CA GLY A 158 -6.73 19.09 0.81
C GLY A 158 -6.48 18.10 1.96
N ARG A 159 -5.51 17.19 1.86
CA ARG A 159 -5.34 16.11 2.85
C ARG A 159 -4.50 16.57 4.06
N SER A 160 -5.16 16.82 5.19
CA SER A 160 -4.53 17.21 6.46
C SER A 160 -3.49 16.19 6.97
N GLY A 161 -3.73 14.90 6.72
CA GLY A 161 -2.80 13.82 7.09
C GLY A 161 -1.40 13.99 6.52
N THR A 162 -1.25 14.50 5.30
CA THR A 162 0.06 14.70 4.64
C THR A 162 0.88 15.78 5.33
N TYR A 163 0.25 16.92 5.64
CA TYR A 163 0.89 18.02 6.38
C TYR A 163 1.31 17.60 7.78
N ILE A 164 0.47 16.82 8.47
CA ILE A 164 0.77 16.31 9.80
C ILE A 164 1.93 15.32 9.74
N SER A 165 1.93 14.39 8.78
CA SER A 165 3.01 13.41 8.60
C SER A 165 4.35 14.09 8.33
N LEU A 166 4.40 15.04 7.40
CA LEU A 166 5.63 15.79 7.12
C LEU A 166 6.09 16.63 8.32
N SER A 167 5.16 17.30 9.02
CA SER A 167 5.47 18.04 10.25
C SER A 167 6.09 17.14 11.33
N ASN A 168 5.62 15.90 11.46
CA ASN A 168 6.14 14.97 12.45
C ASN A 168 7.54 14.47 12.05
N ILE A 169 7.77 14.14 10.77
CA ILE A 169 9.11 13.76 10.26
C ILE A 169 10.16 14.84 10.60
N PHE A 170 9.83 16.12 10.40
CA PHE A 170 10.73 17.22 10.77
C PHE A 170 10.95 17.34 12.29
N ALA A 171 9.90 17.15 13.08
CA ALA A 171 9.99 17.19 14.55
C ALA A 171 10.88 16.06 15.09
N ASP A 172 10.77 14.85 14.53
CA ASP A 172 11.51 13.66 14.97
C ASP A 172 13.02 13.80 14.80
N VAL A 173 13.48 14.60 13.83
CA VAL A 173 14.91 14.93 13.63
C VAL A 173 15.34 16.27 14.23
N GLY A 174 14.49 16.88 15.07
CA GLY A 174 14.80 18.15 15.75
C GLY A 174 14.71 19.41 14.87
N LYS A 175 14.23 19.30 13.63
CA LYS A 175 13.98 20.41 12.68
C LYS A 175 12.63 21.10 13.01
N TRP A 176 12.52 21.65 14.23
CA TRP A 176 11.26 22.20 14.75
C TRP A 176 10.75 23.44 14.00
N LYS A 177 11.64 24.23 13.38
CA LYS A 177 11.24 25.43 12.63
C LYS A 177 10.45 25.05 11.39
N GLU A 178 10.95 24.05 10.66
CA GLU A 178 10.34 23.47 9.47
C GLU A 178 9.02 22.78 9.83
N ALA A 179 8.98 22.03 10.94
CA ALA A 179 7.74 21.43 11.44
C ALA A 179 6.63 22.48 11.68
N VAL A 180 6.97 23.61 12.33
CA VAL A 180 6.03 24.72 12.57
C VAL A 180 5.60 25.39 11.28
N GLU A 181 6.51 25.57 10.32
CA GLU A 181 6.19 26.15 9.02
C GLU A 181 5.18 25.32 8.24
N ILE A 182 5.34 23.99 8.21
CA ILE A 182 4.38 23.08 7.58
C ILE A 182 2.99 23.22 8.22
N ARG A 183 2.91 23.32 9.56
CA ARG A 183 1.61 23.51 10.25
C ARG A 183 1.00 24.88 9.96
N ARG A 184 1.81 25.94 9.88
CA ARG A 184 1.33 27.28 9.48
C ARG A 184 0.80 27.26 8.05
N ARG A 185 1.49 26.59 7.13
CA ARG A 185 1.04 26.41 5.74
C ARG A 185 -0.32 25.71 5.70
N MET A 186 -0.48 24.61 6.44
CA MET A 186 -1.74 23.88 6.57
C MET A 186 -2.90 24.79 7.04
N SER A 187 -2.68 25.63 8.06
CA SER A 187 -3.70 26.58 8.53
C SER A 187 -4.04 27.66 7.49
N ARG A 188 -3.05 28.17 6.76
CA ARG A 188 -3.26 29.22 5.73
C ARG A 188 -4.13 28.75 4.57
N ILE A 189 -4.00 27.48 4.18
CA ILE A 189 -4.78 26.90 3.07
C ILE A 189 -6.13 26.33 3.53
N GLY A 190 -6.52 26.54 4.79
CA GLY A 190 -7.81 26.10 5.32
C GLY A 190 -7.93 24.59 5.54
N VAL A 191 -6.82 23.85 5.56
CA VAL A 191 -6.82 22.41 5.80
C VAL A 191 -6.95 22.18 7.32
N ILE A 192 -8.10 21.65 7.73
CA ILE A 192 -8.43 21.42 9.15
C ILE A 192 -7.99 20.00 9.55
N LYS A 193 -7.44 19.86 10.76
CA LYS A 193 -7.19 18.55 11.35
C LYS A 193 -8.52 17.86 11.60
N GLU A 194 -8.78 16.73 10.93
CA GLU A 194 -9.94 15.91 11.28
C GLU A 194 -9.75 15.35 12.69
N PRO A 195 -10.67 15.61 13.64
CA PRO A 195 -10.64 14.93 14.93
C PRO A 195 -10.74 13.42 14.68
N GLY A 196 -9.99 12.61 15.43
CA GLY A 196 -10.20 11.16 15.40
C GLY A 196 -11.50 10.84 16.13
N TRP A 197 -12.50 10.29 15.43
CA TRP A 197 -13.72 9.78 16.04
C TRP A 197 -13.53 8.27 16.24
N SER A 198 -13.32 7.85 17.48
CA SER A 198 -13.51 6.44 17.86
C SER A 198 -14.98 6.24 18.20
N PHE A 199 -15.72 5.54 17.35
CA PHE A 199 -16.98 4.93 17.77
C PHE A 199 -16.61 3.81 18.75
N THR A 200 -16.76 4.08 20.04
CA THR A 200 -16.85 3.05 21.09
C THR A 200 -18.22 2.39 21.05
#